data_AF-A0A941NCL9-F1
#
_entry.id   AF-A0A941NCL9-F1
#
_cell.length_a   1.000
_cell.length_b   1.000
_cell.length_c   1.000
_cell.angle_alpha   90.00
_cell.angle_beta   90.00
_cell.angle_gamma   90.00
#
_symmetry.space_group_name_H-M   'P 1'
#
loop_
_entity.id
_entity.type
_entity.pdbx_description
1 polymer ?
#
loop_
_entity_poly.entity_id
_entity_poly.type
_entity_poly.pdbx_seq_one_letter_code
_entity_poly.pdbx_strand_id
1 'polypeptide(L)' 'MQEAVIVDCLRTAVGKAPRGALRNTRPDDLGAAVIRALLDKYPAVPKDEVDDVIL' A
#
# COMPACT_ATOMS: atom_id res chain seq x y z
N MET A 1 15.51 0.03 23.55
CA MET A 1 14.94 -0.69 22.39
C MET A 1 13.51 -0.23 22.27
N GLN A 2 13.08 0.22 21.10
CA GLN A 2 11.67 0.57 20.88
C GLN A 2 10.91 -0.69 20.47
N GLU A 3 9.67 -0.82 20.92
CA GLU A 3 8.80 -1.93 20.55
C GLU A 3 8.27 -1.73 19.13
N ALA A 4 8.37 -2.77 18.29
CA ALA A 4 7.80 -2.76 16.96
C ALA A 4 6.30 -2.99 17.02
N VAL A 5 5.52 -2.16 16.31
CA VAL A 5 4.06 -2.25 16.27
C VAL A 5 3.54 -2.25 14.84
N ILE A 6 2.42 -2.93 14.60
CA ILE A 6 1.68 -2.85 13.34
C ILE A 6 0.61 -1.78 13.53
N VAL A 7 0.72 -0.67 12.78
CA VAL A 7 -0.21 0.46 12.88
C VAL A 7 -1.46 0.24 12.04
N ASP A 8 -1.31 -0.27 10.81
CA ASP A 8 -2.43 -0.52 9.89
C ASP A 8 -2.07 -1.59 8.84
N CYS A 9 -3.08 -2.10 8.13
CA CYS A 9 -2.91 -3.06 7.06
C CYS A 9 -3.97 -2.86 5.96
N LEU A 10 -3.52 -2.59 4.74
CA LEU A 10 -4.37 -2.39 3.56
C LEU A 10 -3.94 -3.34 2.43
N ARG A 11 -4.88 -3.61 1.52
CA ARG A 11 -4.64 -4.39 0.30
C ARG A 11 -5.56 -3.95 -0.82
N THR A 12 -5.20 -4.27 -2.05
CA THR A 12 -6.11 -4.14 -3.18
C THR A 12 -7.21 -5.21 -3.14
N ALA A 13 -8.23 -5.03 -3.98
CA ALA A 13 -9.07 -6.15 -4.39
C ALA A 13 -8.23 -7.22 -5.13
N VAL A 14 -8.72 -8.45 -5.15
CA VAL A 14 -8.07 -9.56 -5.88
C VAL A 14 -8.77 -9.74 -7.22
N GLY A 15 -8.03 -9.53 -8.31
CA GLY A 15 -8.50 -9.80 -9.67
C GLY A 15 -8.34 -11.29 -10.03
N LYS A 16 -9.39 -11.93 -10.54
CA LYS A 16 -9.32 -13.33 -10.97
C LYS A 16 -8.62 -13.48 -12.32
N ALA A 17 -7.73 -14.46 -12.47
CA ALA A 17 -7.18 -14.80 -13.79
C ALA A 17 -8.19 -15.64 -14.62
N PRO A 18 -8.13 -15.61 -15.97
CA PRO A 18 -7.34 -14.70 -16.81
C PRO A 18 -8.09 -13.41 -17.20
N ARG A 19 -9.41 -13.34 -16.95
CA ARG A 19 -10.29 -12.26 -17.43
C ARG A 19 -10.72 -11.25 -16.36
N GLY A 20 -9.97 -11.15 -15.26
CA GLY A 20 -10.28 -10.27 -14.15
C GLY A 20 -10.11 -8.79 -14.47
N ALA A 21 -10.65 -7.95 -13.58
CA ALA A 21 -10.64 -6.49 -13.72
C ALA A 21 -9.22 -5.89 -13.67
N LEU A 22 -8.31 -6.48 -12.89
CA LEU A 22 -6.94 -5.99 -12.71
C LEU A 22 -5.94 -6.57 -13.72
N ARG A 23 -6.39 -7.35 -14.72
CA ARG A 23 -5.47 -8.07 -15.63
C ARG A 23 -4.53 -7.17 -16.44
N ASN A 24 -4.93 -5.92 -16.66
CA ASN A 24 -4.18 -4.92 -17.42
C ASN A 24 -3.49 -3.89 -16.51
N THR A 25 -3.61 -4.03 -15.18
CA THR A 25 -3.00 -3.12 -14.23
C THR A 25 -1.58 -3.58 -13.94
N ARG A 26 -0.61 -2.67 -13.98
CA ARG A 26 0.77 -3.04 -13.67
C ARG A 26 0.93 -3.29 -12.16
N PRO A 27 1.77 -4.25 -11.73
CA PRO A 27 1.94 -4.54 -10.30
C PRO A 27 2.43 -3.35 -9.46
N ASP A 28 3.27 -2.48 -10.03
CA ASP A 28 3.74 -1.24 -9.38
C ASP A 28 2.59 -0.25 -9.14
N ASP A 29 1.63 -0.16 -10.05
CA ASP A 29 0.42 0.66 -9.86
C ASP A 29 -0.44 0.12 -8.70
N LEU A 30 -0.51 -1.21 -8.53
CA LEU A 30 -1.23 -1.83 -7.41
C LEU A 30 -0.56 -1.52 -6.07
N GLY A 31 0.78 -1.62 -6.00
CA GLY A 31 1.54 -1.25 -4.80
C GLY A 31 1.40 0.23 -4.45
N ALA A 32 1.54 1.10 -5.45
CA ALA A 32 1.38 2.53 -5.28
C ALA A 32 -0.03 2.92 -4.80
N ALA A 33 -1.08 2.22 -5.26
CA ALA A 33 -2.44 2.48 -4.82
C ALA A 33 -2.63 2.23 -3.31
N VAL A 34 -2.00 1.17 -2.77
CA VAL A 34 -2.08 0.85 -1.34
C VAL A 34 -1.30 1.87 -0.51
N ILE A 35 -0.09 2.24 -0.93
CA ILE A 35 0.74 3.23 -0.21
C ILE A 35 0.04 4.60 -0.18
N ARG A 36 -0.51 5.04 -1.31
CA ARG A 36 -1.27 6.31 -1.37
C ARG A 36 -2.47 6.27 -0.45
N ALA A 37 -3.28 5.20 -0.50
CA ALA A 37 -4.45 5.06 0.36
C ALA A 37 -4.09 5.06 1.86
N LEU A 38 -2.95 4.46 2.25
CA LEU A 38 -2.46 4.49 3.63
C LEU A 38 -2.07 5.92 4.05
N LEU A 39 -1.29 6.62 3.24
CA LEU A 39 -0.88 8.01 3.56
C LEU A 39 -2.08 8.97 3.57
N ASP A 40 -3.03 8.80 2.65
CA ASP A 40 -4.26 9.61 2.60
C ASP A 40 -5.15 9.38 3.83
N LYS A 41 -5.14 8.17 4.40
CA LYS A 41 -5.86 7.84 5.65
C LYS A 41 -5.25 8.54 6.87
N TYR A 42 -3.94 8.82 6.84
CA TYR A 42 -3.19 9.44 7.93
C TYR A 42 -2.50 10.73 7.48
N PRO A 43 -3.25 11.79 7.13
CA PRO A 43 -2.68 13.02 6.56
C PRO A 43 -1.80 13.80 7.54
N ALA A 44 -1.85 13.47 8.83
CA ALA A 44 -1.00 14.06 9.86
C ALA A 44 0.41 13.47 9.92
N VAL A 45 0.67 12.33 9.25
CA VAL A 45 1.98 11.69 9.21
C VAL A 45 2.81 12.33 8.09
N PRO A 46 3.93 13.00 8.41
CA PRO A 46 4.83 13.54 7.40
C PRO A 46 5.44 12.41 6.58
N LYS A 47 5.51 12.57 5.25
CA LYS A 47 6.01 11.53 4.35
C LYS A 47 7.51 11.30 4.48
N ASP A 48 8.24 12.31 4.95
CA ASP A 48 9.67 12.32 5.22
C ASP A 48 10.05 11.59 6.51
N GLU A 49 9.09 11.23 7.36
CA GLU A 49 9.32 10.33 8.52
C GLU A 49 9.32 8.84 8.12
N VAL A 50 9.02 8.50 6.87
CA VAL A 50 9.08 7.12 6.37
C VAL A 50 10.50 6.82 5.90
N ASP A 51 11.23 6.03 6.68
CA ASP A 51 12.64 5.69 6.41
C ASP A 51 12.83 4.68 5.27
N ASP A 52 11.94 3.68 5.18
CA ASP A 52 12.10 2.57 4.24
C ASP A 52 10.75 2.01 3.73
N VAL A 53 10.78 1.43 2.53
CA VAL A 53 9.65 0.78 1.88
C VAL A 53 10.08 -0.59 1.39
N ILE A 54 9.58 -1.64 2.04
CA ILE A 54 9.93 -3.04 1.76
C ILE A 54 8.77 -3.70 0.99
N LEU A 55 9.03 -4.20 -0.23
CA LEU A 55 8.05 -4.79 -1.17
C LEU A 55 8.40 -6.21 -1.60
#